data_AF-A0A432IXQ8-F1
#
_entry.id   AF-A0A432IXQ8-F1
#
_cell.length_a   1.000
_cell.length_b   1.000
_cell.length_c   1.000
_cell.angle_alpha   90.00
_cell.angle_beta   90.00
_cell.angle_gamma   90.00
#
_symmetry.space_group_name_H-M   'P 1'
#
loop_
_entity.id
_entity.type
_entity.pdbx_description
1 polymer ?
#
loop_
_entity_poly.entity_id
_entity_poly.type
_entity_poly.pdbx_seq_one_letter_code
_entity_poly.pdbx_strand_id
1 'polypeptide(L)'
;MNPIKNKKDLETTINEIRNFAYTYLEKYSPSKQQLRTYLFKKFLKKNQKIFNKKELFNLIDAVISTLADQKLISDKYYSDAKAKDFLRKGYSLNKIRHSLITKGIDEKYIKSSISKIKENES
;
A
#
# COMPACT_ATOMS: atom_id res chain seq x y z
N MET A 1 -17.13 25.98 -16.49
CA MET A 1 -16.94 24.51 -16.31
C MET A 1 -18.21 23.98 -15.63
N ASN A 2 -18.94 23.05 -16.23
CA ASN A 2 -20.20 22.55 -15.66
C ASN A 2 -19.92 21.69 -14.42
N PRO A 3 -20.51 21.98 -13.24
CA PRO A 3 -20.24 21.24 -12.00
C PRO A 3 -20.68 19.77 -12.10
N ILE A 4 -21.72 19.48 -12.88
CA ILE A 4 -22.25 18.13 -13.09
C ILE A 4 -21.27 17.24 -13.88
N LYS A 5 -20.51 17.82 -14.83
CA LYS A 5 -19.54 17.08 -15.65
C LYS A 5 -18.34 16.63 -14.81
N ASN A 6 -17.82 17.52 -13.95
CA ASN A 6 -16.69 17.21 -13.07
C ASN A 6 -16.96 16.09 -12.06
N LYS A 7 -18.19 16.01 -11.51
CA LYS A 7 -18.51 14.97 -10.52
C LYS A 7 -18.46 13.57 -11.12
N LYS A 8 -19.00 13.41 -12.34
CA LYS A 8 -19.01 12.13 -13.06
C LYS A 8 -17.60 11.69 -13.45
N ASP A 9 -16.74 12.63 -13.85
CA ASP A 9 -15.35 12.35 -14.22
C ASP A 9 -14.50 11.94 -12.99
N LEU A 10 -14.74 12.56 -11.83
CA LEU A 10 -14.10 12.21 -10.56
C LEU A 10 -14.48 10.80 -10.12
N GLU A 11 -15.76 10.48 -10.14
CA GLU A 11 -16.27 9.16 -9.76
C GLU A 11 -15.73 8.06 -10.68
N THR A 12 -15.66 8.34 -11.98
CA THR A 12 -15.03 7.45 -12.96
C THR A 12 -13.56 7.21 -12.60
N THR A 13 -12.81 8.26 -12.26
CA THR A 13 -11.40 8.16 -11.86
C THR A 13 -11.23 7.33 -10.58
N ILE A 14 -12.07 7.54 -9.57
CA ILE A 14 -12.03 6.77 -8.32
C ILE A 14 -12.30 5.28 -8.60
N ASN A 15 -13.29 4.98 -9.44
CA ASN A 15 -13.61 3.60 -9.82
C ASN A 15 -12.47 2.94 -10.60
N GLU A 16 -11.78 3.67 -11.48
CA GLU A 16 -10.57 3.16 -12.13
C GLU A 16 -9.45 2.87 -11.12
N ILE A 17 -9.21 3.75 -10.15
CA ILE A 17 -8.20 3.52 -9.10
C ILE A 17 -8.54 2.25 -8.32
N ARG A 18 -9.81 2.08 -7.93
CA ARG A 18 -10.29 0.88 -7.23
C ARG A 18 -10.09 -0.38 -8.05
N ASN A 19 -10.47 -0.37 -9.33
CA ASN A 19 -10.29 -1.54 -10.20
C ASN A 19 -8.81 -1.95 -10.30
N PHE A 20 -7.90 -0.99 -10.50
CA PHE A 20 -6.47 -1.29 -10.50
C PHE A 20 -5.97 -1.80 -9.15
N ALA A 21 -6.50 -1.28 -8.05
CA ALA A 21 -6.14 -1.74 -6.72
C ALA A 21 -6.59 -3.18 -6.49
N TYR A 22 -7.85 -3.52 -6.81
CA TYR A 22 -8.37 -4.88 -6.67
C TYR A 22 -7.59 -5.88 -7.51
N THR A 23 -7.37 -5.61 -8.80
CA THR A 23 -6.57 -6.49 -9.68
C THR A 23 -5.14 -6.68 -9.16
N TYR A 24 -4.55 -5.70 -8.49
CA TYR A 24 -3.22 -5.83 -7.90
C TYR A 24 -3.24 -6.64 -6.59
N LEU A 25 -4.25 -6.43 -5.74
CA LEU A 25 -4.44 -7.15 -4.48
C LEU A 25 -4.81 -8.62 -4.67
N GLU A 26 -5.49 -8.97 -5.77
CA GLU A 26 -5.77 -10.37 -6.14
C GLU A 26 -4.48 -11.17 -6.40
N LYS A 27 -3.44 -10.51 -6.91
CA LYS A 27 -2.20 -11.16 -7.35
C LYS A 27 -1.09 -11.10 -6.31
N TYR A 28 -1.11 -10.08 -5.46
CA TYR A 28 -0.01 -9.77 -4.56
C TYR A 28 -0.55 -9.36 -3.19
N SER A 29 0.27 -9.55 -2.16
CA SER A 29 0.02 -9.03 -0.81
C SER A 29 0.99 -7.87 -0.52
N PRO A 30 0.73 -6.65 -1.04
CA PRO A 30 1.62 -5.50 -0.89
C PRO A 30 1.46 -4.78 0.46
N SER A 31 2.44 -3.96 0.83
CA SER A 31 2.25 -2.91 1.83
C SER A 31 1.41 -1.75 1.26
N LYS A 32 0.86 -0.90 2.13
CA LYS A 32 0.11 0.29 1.70
C LYS A 32 0.95 1.18 0.79
N GLN A 33 2.22 1.41 1.16
CA GLN A 33 3.14 2.23 0.36
C GLN A 33 3.48 1.59 -1.00
N GLN A 34 3.58 0.26 -1.08
CA GLN A 34 3.78 -0.43 -2.35
C GLN A 34 2.57 -0.26 -3.27
N LEU A 35 1.35 -0.46 -2.74
CA LEU A 35 0.12 -0.25 -3.51
C LEU A 35 0.00 1.20 -3.99
N ARG A 36 0.28 2.17 -3.11
CA ARG A 36 0.33 3.60 -3.45
C ARG A 36 1.27 3.89 -4.61
N THR A 37 2.48 3.36 -4.55
CA THR A 37 3.50 3.54 -5.59
C THR A 37 3.06 2.90 -6.91
N TYR A 38 2.47 1.70 -6.86
CA TYR A 38 1.95 1.01 -8.04
C TYR A 38 0.85 1.83 -8.73
N LEU A 39 -0.17 2.25 -7.99
CA LEU A 39 -1.29 3.02 -8.51
C LEU A 39 -0.81 4.33 -9.14
N PHE A 40 0.06 5.06 -8.45
CA PHE A 40 0.62 6.30 -8.97
C PHE A 40 1.37 6.08 -10.30
N LYS A 41 2.25 5.07 -10.37
CA LYS A 41 2.96 4.72 -11.61
C LYS A 41 2.01 4.31 -12.74
N LYS A 42 0.92 3.60 -12.42
CA LYS A 42 -0.09 3.17 -13.39
C LYS A 42 -0.82 4.38 -14.00
N PHE A 43 -1.22 5.34 -13.18
CA PHE A 43 -1.94 6.54 -13.63
C PHE A 43 -1.06 7.54 -14.37
N LEU A 44 0.19 7.72 -13.95
CA LEU A 44 1.13 8.57 -14.68
C LEU A 44 1.36 8.08 -16.13
N LYS A 45 1.37 6.76 -16.34
CA LYS A 45 1.49 6.20 -17.69
C LYS A 45 0.24 6.42 -18.55
N LYS A 46 -0.95 6.38 -17.94
CA LYS A 46 -2.24 6.50 -18.66
C LYS A 46 -2.58 7.95 -19.02
N ASN A 47 -2.34 8.90 -18.12
CA ASN A 47 -2.85 10.27 -18.24
C ASN A 47 -1.75 11.32 -18.04
N GLN A 48 -0.81 11.41 -18.98
CA GLN A 48 0.36 12.32 -18.88
C GLN A 48 0.01 13.82 -18.76
N LYS A 49 -1.21 14.25 -19.15
CA LYS A 49 -1.57 15.68 -19.27
C LYS A 49 -2.74 16.17 -18.40
N ILE A 50 -3.44 15.30 -17.66
CA ILE A 50 -4.83 15.61 -17.23
C ILE A 50 -4.96 15.96 -15.74
N PHE A 51 -4.05 15.49 -14.87
CA PHE A 51 -4.25 15.61 -13.42
C PHE A 51 -3.15 16.41 -12.71
N ASN A 52 -3.57 17.26 -11.78
CA ASN A 52 -2.70 17.77 -10.73
C ASN A 52 -2.20 16.58 -9.89
N LYS A 53 -0.87 16.38 -9.83
CA LYS A 53 -0.25 15.26 -9.11
C LYS A 53 -0.75 15.17 -7.66
N LYS A 54 -0.97 16.30 -7.01
CA LYS A 54 -1.42 16.37 -5.61
C LYS A 54 -2.83 15.80 -5.44
N GLU A 55 -3.74 16.13 -6.34
CA GLU A 55 -5.11 15.61 -6.32
C GLU A 55 -5.15 14.10 -6.54
N LEU A 56 -4.35 13.60 -7.49
CA LEU A 56 -4.21 12.16 -7.71
C LEU A 56 -3.68 11.44 -6.47
N PHE A 57 -2.69 12.00 -5.76
CA PHE A 57 -2.21 11.43 -4.50
C PHE A 57 -3.32 11.37 -3.46
N ASN A 58 -4.08 12.45 -3.27
CA ASN A 58 -5.18 12.49 -2.31
C ASN A 58 -6.26 11.45 -2.64
N LEU A 59 -6.60 11.27 -3.92
CA LEU A 59 -7.56 10.26 -4.35
C LEU A 59 -7.05 8.82 -4.11
N ILE A 60 -5.78 8.56 -4.42
CA ILE A 60 -5.16 7.26 -4.15
C ILE A 60 -5.15 7.00 -2.64
N ASP A 61 -4.80 7.99 -1.82
CA ASP A 61 -4.72 7.86 -0.37
C ASP A 61 -6.12 7.60 0.24
N ALA A 62 -7.16 8.26 -0.27
CA ALA A 62 -8.55 7.98 0.12
C ALA A 62 -8.99 6.55 -0.26
N VAL A 63 -8.62 6.07 -1.45
CA VAL A 63 -8.90 4.69 -1.86
C VAL A 63 -8.13 3.69 -0.99
N ILE A 64 -6.85 3.93 -0.69
CA ILE A 64 -6.07 3.06 0.19
C ILE A 64 -6.64 3.03 1.61
N SER A 65 -7.12 4.17 2.13
CA SER A 65 -7.80 4.22 3.43
C SER A 65 -9.04 3.36 3.44
N THR A 66 -9.93 3.51 2.45
CA THR A 66 -11.15 2.69 2.35
C THR A 66 -10.83 1.19 2.23
N LEU A 67 -9.81 0.81 1.46
CA LEU A 67 -9.35 -0.58 1.38
C LEU A 67 -8.80 -1.10 2.72
N ALA A 68 -8.14 -0.24 3.49
CA ALA A 68 -7.63 -0.60 4.81
C ALA A 68 -8.76 -0.78 5.83
N ASP A 69 -9.78 0.08 5.78
CA ASP A 69 -10.99 -0.01 6.62
C ASP A 69 -11.79 -1.29 6.30
N GLN A 70 -11.84 -1.67 5.03
CA GLN A 70 -12.38 -2.95 4.55
C GLN A 70 -11.50 -4.17 4.89
N LYS A 71 -10.36 -3.96 5.57
CA LYS A 71 -9.37 -5.00 5.93
C LYS A 71 -8.75 -5.74 4.74
N LEU A 72 -8.83 -5.18 3.53
CA LEU A 72 -8.21 -5.74 2.32
C LEU A 72 -6.70 -5.49 2.28
N ILE A 73 -6.22 -4.46 2.99
CA ILE A 73 -4.79 -4.15 3.10
C ILE A 73 -4.42 -3.75 4.53
N SER A 74 -3.28 -4.26 5.01
CA SER A 74 -2.81 -3.92 6.35
C SER A 74 -1.29 -4.08 6.49
N ASP A 75 -0.64 -2.99 6.89
CA ASP A 75 0.80 -2.98 7.14
C ASP A 75 1.19 -3.82 8.34
N LYS A 76 0.29 -4.00 9.33
CA LYS A 76 0.52 -4.89 10.48
C LYS A 76 0.69 -6.33 10.01
N TYR A 77 -0.29 -6.84 9.27
CA TYR A 77 -0.27 -8.21 8.75
C TYR A 77 0.86 -8.41 7.74
N TYR A 78 1.10 -7.44 6.86
CA TYR A 78 2.23 -7.46 5.94
C TYR A 78 3.57 -7.56 6.68
N SER A 79 3.76 -6.73 7.71
CA SER A 79 4.99 -6.69 8.51
C SER A 79 5.25 -8.03 9.19
N ASP A 80 4.25 -8.59 9.86
CA ASP A 80 4.36 -9.88 10.54
C ASP A 80 4.71 -11.01 9.55
N ALA A 81 3.98 -11.09 8.42
CA ALA A 81 4.20 -12.13 7.41
C ALA A 81 5.60 -12.01 6.76
N LYS A 82 6.02 -10.80 6.40
CA LYS A 82 7.33 -10.56 5.78
C LYS A 82 8.49 -10.74 6.75
N ALA A 83 8.33 -10.34 8.01
CA ALA A 83 9.34 -10.58 9.02
C ALA A 83 9.61 -12.09 9.18
N LYS A 84 8.55 -12.90 9.26
CA LYS A 84 8.66 -14.37 9.29
C LYS A 84 9.31 -14.93 8.02
N ASP A 85 8.89 -14.48 6.83
CA ASP A 85 9.48 -14.91 5.56
C ASP A 85 10.99 -14.60 5.49
N PHE A 86 11.41 -13.42 5.95
CA PHE A 86 12.81 -13.04 5.96
C PHE A 86 13.63 -13.81 7.00
N LEU A 87 13.04 -14.08 8.17
CA LEU A 87 13.68 -14.91 9.19
C LEU A 87 13.95 -16.33 8.66
N ARG A 88 12.97 -16.96 8.00
CA ARG A 88 13.15 -18.28 7.36
C ARG A 88 14.24 -18.28 6.29
N LYS A 89 14.56 -17.11 5.71
CA LYS A 89 15.66 -16.92 4.75
C LYS A 89 17.01 -16.63 5.40
N GLY A 90 17.10 -16.69 6.74
CA GLY A 90 18.34 -16.42 7.49
C GLY A 90 18.70 -14.93 7.59
N TYR A 91 17.73 -14.02 7.46
CA TYR A 91 18.03 -12.59 7.60
C TYR A 91 18.20 -12.25 9.09
N SER A 92 19.23 -11.45 9.40
CA SER A 92 19.38 -10.88 10.75
C SER A 92 18.22 -9.92 11.07
N LEU A 93 17.88 -9.76 12.34
CA LEU A 93 16.80 -8.85 12.77
C LEU A 93 16.98 -7.42 12.24
N ASN A 94 18.22 -6.94 12.19
CA ASN A 94 18.54 -5.63 11.60
C ASN A 94 18.23 -5.58 10.10
N LYS A 95 18.58 -6.62 9.34
CA LYS A 95 18.27 -6.69 7.91
C LYS A 95 16.76 -6.78 7.66
N ILE A 96 16.03 -7.51 8.50
CA ILE A 96 14.56 -7.57 8.48
C ILE A 96 13.97 -6.19 8.71
N ARG A 97 14.40 -5.51 9.79
CA ARG A 97 13.97 -4.14 10.14
C ARG A 97 14.16 -3.18 8.95
N HIS A 98 15.36 -3.13 8.38
CA HIS A 98 15.65 -2.27 7.23
C HIS A 98 14.79 -2.64 6.02
N SER A 99 14.61 -3.93 5.74
CA SER A 99 13.78 -4.38 4.63
C SER A 99 12.33 -3.88 4.77
N LEU A 100 11.74 -3.95 5.97
CA LEU A 100 10.40 -3.45 6.24
C LEU A 100 10.29 -1.92 6.14
N ILE A 101 11.31 -1.18 6.63
CA ILE A 101 11.39 0.28 6.46
C ILE A 101 11.35 0.66 4.98
N THR A 102 12.11 -0.04 4.12
CA THR A 102 12.08 0.24 2.67
C THR A 102 10.71 -0.02 2.02
N LYS A 103 9.85 -0.82 2.66
CA LYS A 103 8.47 -1.06 2.22
C LYS A 103 7.47 -0.04 2.78
N GLY A 104 7.94 1.00 3.48
CA GLY A 104 7.11 2.07 4.02
C GLY A 104 6.26 1.65 5.22
N ILE A 105 6.70 0.64 5.97
CA ILE A 105 5.99 0.17 7.17
C ILE A 105 6.34 1.09 8.35
N ASP A 106 5.31 1.48 9.10
CA ASP A 106 5.45 2.25 10.34
C ASP A 106 6.25 1.47 11.40
N GLU A 107 7.16 2.19 12.09
CA GLU A 107 8.05 1.63 13.10
C GLU A 107 7.29 0.83 14.17
N LYS A 108 6.07 1.22 14.55
CA LYS A 108 5.26 0.50 15.54
C LYS A 108 4.98 -0.94 15.14
N TYR A 109 4.71 -1.19 13.85
CA TYR A 109 4.42 -2.54 13.34
C TYR A 109 5.70 -3.35 13.20
N ILE A 110 6.80 -2.71 12.81
CA ILE A 110 8.11 -3.35 12.70
C ILE A 110 8.58 -3.82 14.08
N LYS A 111 8.51 -2.96 15.10
CA LYS A 111 8.84 -3.30 16.49
C LYS A 111 8.00 -4.48 16.96
N SER A 112 6.68 -4.42 16.78
CA SER A 112 5.78 -5.52 17.13
C SER A 112 6.13 -6.83 16.44
N SER A 113 6.47 -6.79 15.14
CA SER A 113 6.84 -8.00 14.37
C SER A 113 8.14 -8.62 14.88
N ILE A 114 9.14 -7.78 15.20
CA ILE A 114 10.44 -8.24 15.70
C ILE A 114 10.32 -8.81 17.12
N SER A 115 9.54 -8.18 18.01
CA SER A 115 9.30 -8.72 19.35
C SER A 115 8.68 -10.12 19.29
N LYS A 116 7.68 -10.32 18.44
CA LYS A 116 7.08 -11.65 18.22
C LYS A 116 8.09 -12.69 17.73
N ILE A 117 9.09 -12.29 16.92
CA ILE A 117 10.13 -13.22 16.48
C ILE A 117 10.97 -13.66 17.68
N LYS A 118 11.43 -12.70 18.49
CA LYS A 118 12.24 -12.98 19.69
C LYS A 118 11.51 -13.86 20.71
N GLU A 119 10.21 -13.60 20.90
CA GLU A 119 9.35 -14.38 21.81
C GLU A 119 9.18 -15.84 21.35
N ASN A 120 9.24 -16.13 20.05
CA ASN A 120 9.14 -17.50 19.54
C ASN A 120 10.49 -18.25 19.55
N GLU A 121 11.60 -17.53 19.68
CA GLU A 121 12.95 -18.11 19.78
C GLU A 121 13.37 -18.39 21.23
N SER A 122 12.65 -17.81 22.21
CA SER A 122 12.87 -17.99 23.66
C SER A 122 12.04 -19.15 24.20
#